data_AF-A0A926ZQG9-F1
#
_entry.id   AF-A0A926ZQG9-F1
#
_cell.length_a   1.000
_cell.length_b   1.000
_cell.length_c   1.000
_cell.angle_alpha   90.00
_cell.angle_beta   90.00
_cell.angle_gamma   90.00
#
_symmetry.space_group_name_H-M   'P 1'
#
loop_
_entity.id
_entity.type
_entity.pdbx_description
1 polymer ?
#
loop_
_entity_poly.entity_id
_entity_poly.type
_entity_poly.pdbx_seq_one_letter_code
_entity_poly.pdbx_strand_id
1 'polypeptide(L)'
;MPKDRKTIAQEDLQSRIDKVIDMLERLELEVAAIHNSMPVAPPRCRIARYRALGRKEFYWYYKLHATTPIFPTQSDGKLSKYKHLGKAGSQAYIDAIEQITARTKIEALDRSIEALRQGLKDLVEETSKYNK
;
A
#
# COMPACT_ATOMS: atom_id res chain seq x y z
N MET A 1 -36.25 33.94 3.87
CA MET A 1 -35.34 34.72 4.73
C MET A 1 -33.91 34.38 4.35
N PRO A 2 -32.97 35.33 4.30
CA PRO A 2 -31.55 35.01 4.06
C PRO A 2 -31.04 34.13 5.20
N LYS A 3 -30.25 33.08 4.88
CA LYS A 3 -29.60 32.27 5.91
C LYS A 3 -28.54 33.11 6.64
N ASP A 4 -28.44 32.95 7.95
CA ASP A 4 -27.40 33.61 8.74
C ASP A 4 -26.01 33.08 8.36
N ARG A 5 -25.00 33.96 8.42
CA ARG A 5 -23.61 33.64 8.07
C ARG A 5 -23.04 32.47 8.86
N LYS A 6 -23.49 32.28 10.11
CA LYS A 6 -23.12 31.14 10.97
C LYS A 6 -23.64 29.81 10.42
N THR A 7 -24.89 29.78 9.95
CA THR A 7 -25.52 28.61 9.35
C THR A 7 -24.83 28.21 8.05
N ILE A 8 -24.47 29.19 7.21
CA ILE A 8 -23.73 28.95 5.95
C ILE A 8 -22.36 28.31 6.24
N ALA A 9 -21.64 28.78 7.26
CA ALA A 9 -20.35 28.22 7.64
C ALA A 9 -20.45 26.80 8.20
N GLN A 10 -21.50 26.50 8.97
CA GLN A 10 -21.75 25.14 9.48
C GLN A 10 -22.12 24.15 8.35
N GLU A 11 -22.94 24.57 7.39
CA GLU A 11 -23.29 23.76 6.21
C GLU A 11 -22.07 23.47 5.32
N ASP A 12 -21.20 24.47 5.10
CA ASP A 12 -19.94 24.27 4.37
C ASP A 12 -19.02 23.28 5.08
N LEU A 13 -18.86 23.42 6.40
CA LEU A 13 -18.03 22.54 7.20
C LEU A 13 -18.54 21.09 7.16
N GLN A 14 -19.85 20.88 7.27
CA GLN A 14 -20.44 19.55 7.15
C GLN A 14 -20.20 18.98 5.74
N SER A 15 -20.40 19.76 4.68
CA SER A 15 -20.13 19.32 3.30
C SER A 15 -18.67 18.91 3.09
N ARG A 16 -17.73 19.60 3.74
CA ARG A 16 -16.30 19.26 3.68
C ARG A 16 -16.01 17.95 4.42
N ILE A 17 -16.63 17.72 5.58
CA ILE A 17 -16.53 16.47 6.34
C ILE A 17 -17.03 15.31 5.49
N ASP A 18 -18.22 15.43 4.91
CA ASP A 18 -18.84 14.38 4.10
C ASP A 18 -17.93 14.00 2.91
N LYS A 19 -17.38 14.99 2.21
CA LYS A 19 -16.44 14.75 1.09
C LYS A 19 -15.18 14.00 1.51
N VAL A 20 -14.65 14.30 2.71
CA VAL A 20 -13.45 13.62 3.22
C VAL A 20 -13.77 12.18 3.60
N ILE A 21 -14.94 11.94 4.21
CA ILE A 21 -15.42 10.59 4.56
C ILE A 21 -15.63 9.76 3.29
N ASP A 22 -16.37 10.27 2.31
CA ASP A 22 -16.64 9.59 1.03
C ASP A 22 -15.33 9.17 0.34
N MET A 23 -14.35 10.08 0.34
CA MET A 23 -13.04 9.81 -0.26
C MET A 23 -12.26 8.74 0.51
N LEU A 24 -12.31 8.79 1.85
CA LEU A 24 -11.64 7.83 2.72
C LEU A 24 -12.22 6.42 2.51
N GLU A 25 -13.55 6.29 2.53
CA GLU A 25 -14.24 5.02 2.29
C GLU A 25 -13.88 4.44 0.92
N ARG A 26 -13.87 5.27 -0.12
CA ARG A 26 -13.49 4.84 -1.47
C ARG A 26 -12.06 4.28 -1.52
N LEU A 27 -11.10 4.93 -0.87
CA LEU A 27 -9.71 4.47 -0.87
C LEU A 27 -9.52 3.21 -0.01
N GLU A 28 -10.22 3.09 1.12
CA GLU A 28 -10.19 1.88 1.95
C GLU A 28 -10.76 0.66 1.20
N LEU A 29 -11.85 0.86 0.45
CA LEU A 29 -12.40 -0.15 -0.45
C LEU A 29 -11.42 -0.56 -1.55
N GLU A 30 -10.68 0.40 -2.12
CA GLU A 30 -9.66 0.11 -3.14
C GLU A 30 -8.50 -0.73 -2.57
N VAL A 31 -8.02 -0.40 -1.37
CA VAL A 31 -7.01 -1.21 -0.66
C VAL A 31 -7.54 -2.63 -0.41
N ALA A 32 -8.77 -2.77 0.09
CA ALA A 32 -9.39 -4.06 0.32
C ALA A 32 -9.54 -4.87 -0.98
N ALA A 33 -9.93 -4.23 -2.08
CA ALA A 33 -10.04 -4.87 -3.39
C ALA A 33 -8.70 -5.41 -3.89
N ILE A 34 -7.60 -4.66 -3.71
CA ILE A 34 -6.26 -5.13 -4.07
C ILE A 34 -5.90 -6.37 -3.25
N HIS A 35 -6.12 -6.33 -1.94
CA HIS A 35 -5.85 -7.48 -1.05
C HIS A 35 -6.67 -8.73 -1.41
N ASN A 36 -7.91 -8.56 -1.87
CA ASN A 36 -8.78 -9.67 -2.24
C ASN A 36 -8.49 -10.25 -3.64
N SER A 37 -7.93 -9.44 -4.54
CA SER A 37 -7.68 -9.86 -5.93
C SER A 37 -6.42 -10.71 -6.11
N MET A 38 -5.39 -10.48 -5.29
CA MET A 38 -4.08 -11.12 -5.49
C MET A 38 -3.24 -11.13 -4.22
N PRO A 39 -2.26 -12.04 -4.11
CA PRO A 39 -1.24 -11.95 -3.09
C PRO A 39 -0.50 -10.60 -3.18
N VAL A 40 -0.19 -10.02 -2.02
CA VAL A 40 0.55 -8.76 -1.92
C VAL A 40 1.92 -9.05 -1.32
N ALA A 41 2.97 -8.48 -1.90
CA ALA A 41 4.31 -8.65 -1.34
C ALA A 41 4.38 -8.11 0.10
N PRO A 42 5.20 -8.71 0.99
CA PRO A 42 5.48 -8.12 2.28
C PRO A 42 6.10 -6.71 2.13
N PRO A 43 5.93 -5.82 3.12
CA PRO A 43 6.50 -4.47 3.08
C PRO A 43 8.00 -4.50 2.80
N ARG A 44 8.49 -3.49 2.07
CA ARG A 44 9.93 -3.28 1.80
C ARG A 44 10.62 -4.42 1.05
N CYS A 45 9.86 -5.29 0.38
CA CYS A 45 10.42 -6.27 -0.53
C CYS A 45 10.87 -5.63 -1.85
N ARG A 46 11.97 -6.12 -2.42
CA ARG A 46 12.47 -5.69 -3.74
C ARG A 46 12.96 -6.87 -4.56
N ILE A 47 12.85 -6.79 -5.88
CA ILE A 47 13.49 -7.75 -6.78
C ILE A 47 14.93 -7.32 -7.02
N ALA A 48 15.85 -8.27 -6.88
CA ALA A 48 17.27 -8.07 -7.14
C ALA A 48 17.75 -9.06 -8.20
N ARG A 49 18.61 -8.58 -9.09
CA ARG A 49 19.24 -9.36 -10.16
C ARG A 49 20.61 -9.86 -9.71
N TYR A 50 20.91 -11.11 -10.01
CA TYR A 50 22.14 -11.79 -9.63
C TYR A 50 22.78 -12.46 -10.84
N ARG A 51 24.10 -12.41 -10.92
CA ARG A 51 24.89 -13.13 -11.92
C ARG A 51 25.45 -14.40 -11.30
N ALA A 52 25.30 -15.53 -11.97
CA ALA A 52 25.95 -16.78 -11.60
C ALA A 52 26.81 -17.28 -12.76
N LEU A 53 27.93 -17.90 -12.43
CA LEU A 53 28.76 -18.64 -13.39
C LEU A 53 28.10 -20.00 -13.63
N GLY A 54 27.67 -20.25 -14.86
CA GLY A 54 27.24 -21.57 -15.31
C GLY A 54 28.42 -22.39 -15.82
N ARG A 55 28.13 -23.58 -16.36
CA ARG A 55 29.17 -24.49 -16.90
C ARG A 55 29.91 -23.94 -18.12
N LYS A 56 29.24 -23.12 -18.95
CA LYS A 56 29.79 -22.57 -20.21
C LYS A 56 29.76 -21.05 -20.27
N GLU A 57 28.77 -20.43 -19.63
CA GLU A 57 28.57 -18.99 -19.66
C GLU A 57 27.94 -18.49 -18.36
N PHE A 58 27.94 -17.18 -18.16
CA PHE A 58 27.20 -16.55 -17.09
C PHE A 58 25.70 -16.56 -17.38
N TYR A 59 24.89 -16.75 -16.35
CA TYR A 59 23.45 -16.55 -16.45
C TYR A 59 22.96 -15.58 -15.37
N TRP A 60 21.88 -14.90 -15.69
CA TRP A 60 21.19 -14.00 -14.77
C TRP A 60 19.99 -14.70 -14.15
N TYR A 61 19.79 -14.47 -12.87
CA TYR A 61 18.62 -14.91 -12.14
C TYR A 61 18.20 -13.83 -11.14
N TYR A 62 17.01 -14.00 -10.58
CA TYR A 62 16.38 -13.00 -9.73
C TYR A 62 16.03 -13.60 -8.36
N LYS A 63 16.06 -12.75 -7.34
CA LYS A 63 15.52 -13.08 -6.02
C LYS A 63 14.60 -11.96 -5.56
N LEU A 64 13.53 -12.31 -4.86
CA LEU A 64 12.78 -11.39 -4.01
C LEU A 64 13.54 -11.23 -2.70
N HIS A 65 13.81 -10.00 -2.31
CA HIS A 65 14.62 -9.64 -1.17
C HIS A 65 13.79 -8.86 -0.16
N ALA A 66 13.70 -9.38 1.06
CA ALA A 66 13.08 -8.72 2.21
C ALA A 66 14.15 -8.12 3.14
N THR A 67 13.75 -7.17 3.99
CA THR A 67 14.64 -6.58 5.00
C THR A 67 14.91 -7.54 6.18
N THR A 68 13.90 -8.32 6.56
CA THR A 68 13.93 -9.32 7.62
C THR A 68 13.74 -10.74 7.05
N PRO A 69 14.20 -11.80 7.74
CA PRO A 69 14.04 -13.16 7.26
C PRO A 69 12.58 -13.58 7.41
N ILE A 70 11.87 -13.75 6.28
CA ILE A 70 10.43 -14.04 6.24
C ILE A 70 10.06 -15.17 5.28
N PHE A 71 10.98 -15.58 4.40
CA PHE A 71 10.71 -16.64 3.42
C PHE A 71 11.12 -18.00 3.97
N PRO A 72 10.26 -19.02 3.95
CA PRO A 72 10.61 -20.34 4.45
C PRO A 72 11.71 -20.99 3.60
N THR A 73 12.67 -21.65 4.26
CA THR A 73 13.66 -22.52 3.62
C THR A 73 13.21 -23.98 3.68
N GLN A 74 13.72 -24.81 2.77
CA GLN A 74 13.38 -26.25 2.72
C GLN A 74 14.20 -27.11 3.70
N SER A 75 15.33 -26.60 4.19
CA SER A 75 16.40 -27.43 4.74
C SER A 75 16.56 -27.40 6.26
N ASP A 76 16.18 -26.30 6.92
CA ASP A 76 16.50 -26.09 8.34
C ASP A 76 15.38 -25.41 9.14
N GLY A 77 14.20 -25.20 8.53
CA GLY A 77 13.08 -24.51 9.16
C GLY A 77 13.34 -23.02 9.46
N LYS A 78 14.52 -22.50 9.09
CA LYS A 78 14.86 -21.09 9.29
C LYS A 78 14.23 -20.24 8.20
N LEU A 79 13.93 -18.99 8.53
CA LEU A 79 13.48 -18.03 7.54
C LEU A 79 14.68 -17.39 6.85
N SER A 80 14.54 -17.13 5.55
CA SER A 80 15.49 -16.46 4.69
C SER A 80 14.99 -15.06 4.32
N LYS A 81 15.92 -14.13 4.11
CA LYS A 81 15.63 -12.82 3.51
C LYS A 81 15.42 -12.89 2.00
N TYR A 82 15.74 -14.04 1.40
CA TYR A 82 15.75 -14.23 -0.05
C TYR A 82 14.82 -15.36 -0.46
N LYS A 83 13.96 -15.09 -1.44
CA LYS A 83 13.21 -16.10 -2.19
C LYS A 83 13.71 -16.14 -3.62
N HIS A 84 14.19 -17.29 -4.08
CA HIS A 84 14.66 -17.45 -5.46
C HIS A 84 13.48 -17.40 -6.44
N LEU A 85 13.61 -16.61 -7.51
CA LEU A 85 12.57 -16.43 -8.52
C LEU A 85 12.92 -17.08 -9.88
N GLY A 86 14.17 -17.52 -10.05
CA GLY A 86 14.64 -18.06 -11.32
C GLY A 86 15.01 -16.96 -12.33
N LYS A 87 14.82 -17.26 -13.61
CA LYS A 87 15.16 -16.36 -14.74
C LYS A 87 14.06 -15.31 -14.95
N ALA A 88 14.37 -14.26 -15.70
CA ALA A 88 13.36 -13.30 -16.16
C ALA A 88 12.25 -14.02 -16.93
N GLY A 89 11.00 -13.61 -16.70
CA GLY A 89 9.82 -14.18 -17.37
C GLY A 89 9.35 -15.54 -16.84
N SER A 90 10.01 -16.12 -15.84
CA SER A 90 9.43 -17.27 -15.11
C SER A 90 8.14 -16.84 -14.40
N GLN A 91 7.22 -17.78 -14.16
CA GLN A 91 5.99 -17.48 -13.42
C GLN A 91 6.29 -16.85 -12.05
N ALA A 92 7.22 -17.43 -11.29
CA ALA A 92 7.64 -16.89 -9.99
C ALA A 92 8.20 -15.46 -10.08
N TYR A 93 8.88 -15.11 -11.17
CA TYR A 93 9.35 -13.74 -11.42
C TYR A 93 8.17 -12.80 -11.69
N ILE A 94 7.24 -13.19 -12.57
CA ILE A 94 6.07 -12.38 -12.91
C ILE A 94 5.18 -12.18 -11.68
N ASP A 95 4.86 -13.25 -10.94
CA ASP A 95 4.08 -13.18 -9.70
C ASP A 95 4.72 -12.21 -8.69
N ALA A 96 6.04 -12.23 -8.55
CA ALA A 96 6.74 -11.33 -7.62
C ALA A 96 6.68 -9.87 -8.08
N ILE A 97 6.72 -9.59 -9.39
CA ILE A 97 6.55 -8.24 -9.94
C ILE A 97 5.13 -7.74 -9.67
N GLU A 98 4.13 -8.58 -9.91
CA GLU A 98 2.73 -8.29 -9.63
C GLU A 98 2.50 -8.00 -8.15
N GLN A 99 3.01 -8.87 -7.27
CA GLN A 99 2.91 -8.71 -5.81
C GLN A 99 3.58 -7.42 -5.29
N ILE A 100 4.75 -7.04 -5.82
CA ILE A 100 5.42 -5.78 -5.47
C ILE A 100 4.63 -4.58 -6.00
N THR A 101 4.08 -4.69 -7.20
CA THR A 101 3.27 -3.62 -7.81
C THR A 101 2.01 -3.36 -6.98
N ALA A 102 1.33 -4.43 -6.56
CA ALA A 102 0.19 -4.34 -5.66
C ALA A 102 0.57 -3.68 -4.32
N ARG A 103 1.68 -4.08 -3.69
CA ARG A 103 2.18 -3.46 -2.46
C ARG A 103 2.46 -1.97 -2.66
N THR A 104 3.07 -1.58 -3.77
CA THR A 104 3.40 -0.18 -4.08
C THR A 104 2.13 0.66 -4.19
N LYS A 105 1.08 0.12 -4.84
CA LYS A 105 -0.23 0.78 -4.92
C LYS A 105 -0.85 0.97 -3.53
N ILE A 106 -0.89 -0.09 -2.73
CA ILE A 106 -1.41 -0.04 -1.34
C ILE A 106 -0.65 1.01 -0.53
N GLU A 107 0.68 1.02 -0.54
CA GLU A 107 1.48 1.99 0.21
C GLU A 107 1.20 3.45 -0.23
N ALA A 108 0.84 3.68 -1.50
CA ALA A 108 0.44 5.01 -1.97
C ALA A 108 -0.97 5.39 -1.52
N LEU A 109 -1.91 4.44 -1.54
CA LEU A 109 -3.27 4.62 -1.02
C LEU A 109 -3.24 4.89 0.49
N ASP A 110 -2.48 4.13 1.26
CA ASP A 110 -2.32 4.29 2.72
C ASP A 110 -1.82 5.69 3.10
N ARG A 111 -0.83 6.23 2.37
CA ARG A 111 -0.37 7.61 2.58
C ARG A 111 -1.46 8.64 2.34
N SER A 112 -2.33 8.38 1.36
CA SER A 112 -3.44 9.27 1.02
C SER A 112 -4.56 9.18 2.06
N ILE A 113 -4.86 7.97 2.55
CA ILE A 113 -5.80 7.71 3.65
C ILE A 113 -5.33 8.42 4.92
N GLU A 114 -4.04 8.33 5.26
CA GLU A 114 -3.51 9.00 6.46
C GLU A 114 -3.65 10.53 6.38
N ALA A 115 -3.38 11.11 5.21
CA ALA A 115 -3.60 12.54 4.99
C ALA A 115 -5.08 12.94 5.15
N LEU A 116 -6.02 12.11 4.65
CA LEU A 116 -7.46 12.34 4.82
C LEU A 116 -7.89 12.22 6.29
N ARG A 117 -7.35 11.24 7.04
CA ARG A 117 -7.63 11.08 8.48
C ARG A 117 -7.17 12.28 9.29
N GLN A 118 -5.99 12.82 8.98
CA GLN A 118 -5.52 14.06 9.61
C GLN A 118 -6.44 15.23 9.25
N GLY A 119 -6.81 15.40 7.98
CA GLY A 119 -7.73 16.45 7.56
C GLY A 119 -9.11 16.34 8.21
N LEU A 120 -9.63 15.13 8.39
CA LEU A 120 -10.90 14.90 9.10
C LEU A 120 -10.80 15.34 10.56
N LYS A 121 -9.68 15.04 11.23
CA LYS A 121 -9.44 15.47 12.60
C LYS A 121 -9.47 17.00 12.72
N ASP A 122 -8.81 17.70 11.79
CA ASP A 122 -8.79 19.16 11.76
C ASP A 122 -10.21 19.75 11.59
N LEU A 123 -11.04 19.14 10.73
CA LEU A 123 -12.44 19.54 10.51
C LEU A 123 -13.32 19.29 11.75
N VAL A 124 -13.13 18.16 12.44
CA VAL A 124 -13.85 17.85 13.69
C VAL A 124 -13.45 18.83 14.80
N GLU A 125 -12.18 19.19 14.92
CA GLU A 125 -11.74 20.24 15.84
C GLU A 125 -12.34 21.61 15.48
N GLU A 126 -12.56 21.90 14.19
CA GLU A 126 -13.26 23.10 13.74
C GLU A 126 -14.74 23.12 14.15
N THR A 127 -15.46 21.99 14.05
CA THR A 127 -16.88 21.90 14.49
C THR A 127 -17.05 22.24 15.97
N SER A 128 -16.07 21.87 16.80
CA SER A 128 -16.03 22.15 18.24
C SER A 128 -16.09 23.65 18.57
N LYS A 129 -15.64 24.52 17.64
CA LYS A 129 -15.65 25.99 17.81
C LYS A 129 -17.04 26.59 17.64
N TYR A 130 -17.95 25.90 16.95
CA TYR A 130 -19.32 26.38 16.71
C TYR A 130 -20.33 25.89 17.75
N ASN A 131 -19.95 24.89 18.55
CA ASN A 131 -20.73 24.30 19.64
C ASN A 131 -20.46 24.97 21.01
N LYS A 132 -19.58 25.98 21.06
CA LYS A 132 -19.42 26.90 22.19
C LYS A 132 -20.19 28.19 21.94
#